data_AF-A0A2R6I8Q1-F1
#
_entry.id   AF-A0A2R6I8Q1-F1
#
_cell.length_a   1.000
_cell.length_b   1.000
_cell.length_c   1.000
_cell.angle_alpha   90.00
_cell.angle_beta   90.00
_cell.angle_gamma   90.00
#
_symmetry.space_group_name_H-M   'P 1'
#
loop_
_entity.id
_entity.type
_entity.pdbx_description
1 polymer ?
#
loop_
_entity_poly.entity_id
_entity_poly.type
_entity_poly.pdbx_seq_one_letter_code
_entity_poly.pdbx_strand_id
1 'polypeptide(L)'
;VGIPAALATAGAFGHVFNHILYKSLLFMTVGVVIYRTGEESLKYVGGLAREMPVTTAAFTIAALSIAGFPGFNGFVSKGMVIGAAHKKHLDALWWLLLIGGVGTFLSFIKLGYYAFFHGSYDGTVARATRGQQVAMVTVAALCLLYGLVPGALFAILPAAAEIEYATFTVGHVAEGLALAAAGLIGFAVLKRPLSRVGRVPDVDALYNPAAFYGTRALVRGVTETYAAVDRAVVRGADGAVWAARNPTAVLEQAGVATPDAERRPLGPGTLELGIGTSVLVLVLVVTVGVAALLL
;
A
#
# COMPACT_ATOMS: atom_id res chain seq x y z
N VAL A 1 14.31 4.00 -2.88
CA VAL A 1 15.11 3.46 -1.74
C VAL A 1 15.93 4.61 -1.18
N GLY A 2 15.88 4.87 0.13
CA GLY A 2 16.44 6.09 0.73
C GLY A 2 17.95 6.09 1.03
N ILE A 3 18.62 4.94 0.88
CA ILE A 3 20.08 4.82 1.07
C ILE A 3 20.73 4.74 -0.33
N PRO A 4 21.59 5.69 -0.73
CA PRO A 4 22.24 5.69 -2.04
C PRO A 4 23.39 4.66 -2.06
N ALA A 5 23.05 3.39 -2.20
CA ALA A 5 23.97 2.26 -2.33
C ALA A 5 23.35 1.15 -3.20
N ALA A 6 24.13 0.56 -4.11
CA ALA A 6 23.68 -0.55 -4.96
C ALA A 6 23.12 -1.72 -4.12
N LEU A 7 23.81 -2.07 -3.03
CA LEU A 7 23.37 -3.09 -2.07
C LEU A 7 22.01 -2.76 -1.42
N ALA A 8 21.76 -1.49 -1.09
CA ALA A 8 20.48 -1.08 -0.51
C ALA A 8 19.34 -1.18 -1.52
N THR A 9 19.59 -0.78 -2.77
CA THR A 9 18.62 -0.89 -3.86
C THR A 9 18.30 -2.34 -4.16
N ALA A 10 19.31 -3.17 -4.38
CA ALA A 10 19.14 -4.62 -4.58
C ALA A 10 18.44 -5.28 -3.39
N GLY A 11 18.83 -4.93 -2.16
CA GLY A 11 18.21 -5.40 -0.92
C GLY A 11 16.74 -5.02 -0.83
N ALA A 12 16.36 -3.81 -1.22
CA ALA A 12 14.97 -3.38 -1.22
C ALA A 12 14.11 -4.13 -2.25
N PHE A 13 14.61 -4.32 -3.48
CA PHE A 13 13.90 -5.12 -4.49
C PHE A 13 13.77 -6.59 -4.06
N GLY A 14 14.85 -7.16 -3.53
CA GLY A 14 14.84 -8.50 -2.96
C GLY A 14 13.88 -8.61 -1.77
N HIS A 15 13.77 -7.55 -0.97
CA HIS A 15 12.84 -7.50 0.14
C HIS A 15 11.39 -7.44 -0.33
N VAL A 16 11.07 -6.66 -1.37
CA VAL A 16 9.73 -6.64 -1.98
C VAL A 16 9.37 -8.01 -2.53
N PHE A 17 10.28 -8.66 -3.26
CA PHE A 17 10.08 -10.00 -3.79
C PHE A 17 9.80 -11.02 -2.68
N ASN A 18 10.66 -11.07 -1.66
CA ASN A 18 10.48 -11.96 -0.53
C ASN A 18 9.20 -11.64 0.25
N HIS A 19 8.86 -10.35 0.38
CA HIS A 19 7.66 -9.88 1.02
C HIS A 19 6.40 -10.42 0.37
N ILE A 20 6.36 -10.46 -0.96
CA ILE A 20 5.26 -11.11 -1.69
C ILE A 20 5.18 -12.58 -1.30
N LEU A 21 6.28 -13.33 -1.33
CA LEU A 21 6.29 -14.76 -1.03
C LEU A 21 5.78 -15.07 0.39
N TYR A 22 6.41 -14.52 1.43
CA TYR A 22 6.04 -14.87 2.80
C TYR A 22 4.70 -14.27 3.22
N LYS A 23 4.27 -13.10 2.70
CA LYS A 23 2.92 -12.58 2.97
C LYS A 23 1.85 -13.42 2.30
N SER A 24 2.05 -13.80 1.04
CA SER A 24 1.12 -14.70 0.35
C SER A 24 0.96 -16.01 1.12
N LEU A 25 2.06 -16.61 1.60
CA LEU A 25 2.01 -17.82 2.41
C LEU A 25 1.32 -17.61 3.76
N LEU A 26 1.56 -16.50 4.44
CA LEU A 26 0.85 -16.13 5.68
C LEU A 26 -0.66 -15.96 5.44
N PHE A 27 -1.07 -15.28 4.37
CA PHE A 27 -2.48 -15.12 4.02
C PHE A 27 -3.14 -16.43 3.62
N MET A 28 -2.43 -17.32 2.90
CA MET A 28 -2.93 -18.66 2.57
C MET A 28 -3.15 -19.50 3.83
N THR A 29 -2.18 -19.50 4.75
CA THR A 29 -2.24 -20.32 5.97
C THR A 29 -3.32 -19.82 6.94
N VAL A 30 -3.36 -18.51 7.22
CA VAL A 30 -4.41 -17.91 8.06
C VAL A 30 -5.78 -17.98 7.39
N GLY A 31 -5.86 -17.74 6.08
CA GLY A 31 -7.11 -17.85 5.33
C GLY A 31 -7.67 -19.27 5.33
N VAL A 32 -6.81 -20.30 5.26
CA VAL A 32 -7.21 -21.69 5.44
C VAL A 32 -7.71 -21.95 6.87
N VAL A 33 -7.09 -21.38 7.90
CA VAL A 33 -7.58 -21.49 9.28
C VAL A 33 -8.99 -20.90 9.36
N ILE A 34 -9.17 -19.64 8.98
CA ILE A 34 -10.47 -18.94 9.02
C ILE A 34 -11.53 -19.70 8.21
N TYR A 35 -11.18 -20.15 7.00
CA TYR A 35 -12.10 -20.91 6.14
C TYR A 35 -12.57 -22.23 6.77
N ARG A 36 -11.77 -22.84 7.64
CA ARG A 36 -12.08 -24.13 8.28
C ARG A 36 -12.71 -23.98 9.66
N THR A 37 -12.36 -22.93 10.40
CA THR A 37 -12.86 -22.69 11.75
C THR A 37 -14.05 -21.74 11.78
N GLY A 38 -14.22 -20.90 10.76
CA GLY A 38 -15.18 -19.79 10.76
C GLY A 38 -14.81 -18.64 11.71
N GLU A 39 -13.63 -18.71 12.34
CA GLU A 39 -13.23 -17.82 13.42
C GLU A 39 -12.06 -16.92 13.01
N GLU A 40 -12.24 -15.61 13.21
CA GLU A 40 -11.23 -14.59 12.91
C GLU A 40 -10.48 -14.12 14.17
N SER A 41 -11.02 -14.42 15.36
CA SER A 41 -10.42 -14.00 16.63
C SER A 41 -9.51 -15.07 17.22
N LEU A 42 -8.27 -14.69 17.55
CA LEU A 42 -7.33 -15.53 18.32
C LEU A 42 -7.83 -15.91 19.73
N LYS A 43 -8.96 -15.36 20.18
CA LYS A 43 -9.62 -15.77 21.42
C LYS A 43 -10.38 -17.09 21.30
N TYR A 44 -10.84 -17.42 20.09
CA TYR A 44 -11.68 -18.58 19.80
C TYR A 44 -10.96 -19.67 19.03
N VAL A 45 -9.71 -19.44 18.59
CA VAL A 45 -8.87 -20.46 17.93
C VAL A 45 -7.64 -20.78 18.77
N GLY A 46 -7.26 -22.06 18.81
CA GLY A 46 -6.08 -22.53 19.53
C GLY A 46 -5.79 -24.01 19.29
N GLY A 47 -4.55 -24.42 19.53
CA GLY A 47 -4.15 -25.84 19.49
C GLY A 47 -4.21 -26.53 18.11
N LEU A 48 -4.30 -25.78 17.02
CA LEU A 48 -4.53 -26.33 15.67
C LEU A 48 -3.35 -27.12 15.07
N ALA A 49 -2.19 -27.15 15.73
CA ALA A 49 -1.01 -27.86 15.23
C ALA A 49 -1.24 -29.35 14.95
N ARG A 50 -2.07 -30.01 15.76
CA ARG A 50 -2.39 -31.44 15.61
C ARG A 50 -3.39 -31.71 14.50
N GLU A 51 -4.36 -30.81 14.34
CA GLU A 51 -5.42 -30.94 13.34
C GLU A 51 -4.92 -30.60 11.93
N MET A 52 -4.10 -29.55 11.80
CA MET A 52 -3.63 -29.01 10.52
C MET A 52 -2.08 -28.90 10.45
N PRO A 53 -1.35 -30.03 10.48
CA PRO A 53 0.11 -30.01 10.58
C PRO A 53 0.80 -29.36 9.36
N VAL A 54 0.26 -29.56 8.15
CA VAL A 54 0.81 -28.95 6.92
C VAL A 54 0.64 -27.44 6.94
N THR A 55 -0.54 -26.94 7.30
CA THR A 55 -0.80 -25.50 7.43
C THR A 55 0.08 -24.89 8.51
N THR A 56 0.27 -25.60 9.62
CA THR A 56 1.13 -25.17 10.73
C THR A 56 2.59 -25.05 10.29
N ALA A 57 3.13 -26.08 9.61
CA ALA A 57 4.50 -26.05 9.11
C ALA A 57 4.71 -24.93 8.07
N ALA A 58 3.78 -24.78 7.14
CA ALA A 58 3.79 -23.70 6.16
C ALA A 58 3.74 -22.31 6.83
N PHE A 59 2.89 -22.15 7.85
CA PHE A 59 2.81 -20.92 8.63
C PHE A 59 4.13 -20.65 9.36
N THR A 60 4.73 -21.65 10.00
CA THR A 60 6.02 -21.50 10.70
C THR A 60 7.13 -21.07 9.74
N ILE A 61 7.21 -21.66 8.55
CA ILE A 61 8.17 -21.25 7.51
C ILE A 61 7.93 -19.79 7.12
N ALA A 62 6.68 -19.39 6.90
CA ALA A 62 6.33 -18.02 6.55
C ALA A 62 6.66 -17.02 7.68
N ALA A 63 6.37 -17.39 8.92
CA ALA A 63 6.63 -16.60 10.13
C ALA A 63 8.14 -16.40 10.35
N LEU A 64 8.95 -17.44 10.20
CA LEU A 64 10.41 -17.34 10.28
C LEU A 64 10.99 -16.53 9.12
N SER A 65 10.39 -16.66 7.92
CA SER A 65 10.74 -15.87 6.74
C SER A 65 10.51 -14.37 6.97
N ILE A 66 9.30 -13.96 7.36
CA ILE A 66 9.01 -12.54 7.61
C ILE A 66 9.81 -11.98 8.79
N ALA A 67 10.09 -12.79 9.80
CA ALA A 67 10.85 -12.37 10.96
C ALA A 67 12.36 -12.24 10.67
N GLY A 68 12.83 -12.78 9.54
CA GLY A 68 14.23 -12.71 9.14
C GLY A 68 15.12 -13.65 9.96
N PHE A 69 14.62 -14.84 10.29
CA PHE A 69 15.43 -15.85 10.96
C PHE A 69 16.51 -16.42 10.01
N PRO A 70 17.74 -16.72 10.49
CA PRO A 70 18.79 -17.29 9.66
C PRO A 70 18.34 -18.54 8.90
N GLY A 71 18.65 -18.60 7.60
CA GLY A 71 18.23 -19.70 6.71
C GLY A 71 16.92 -19.46 5.94
N PHE A 72 16.24 -18.34 6.16
CA PHE A 72 15.03 -17.95 5.42
C PHE A 72 15.26 -16.71 4.55
N ASN A 73 14.48 -16.56 3.48
CA ASN A 73 14.67 -15.50 2.48
C ASN A 73 14.61 -14.06 3.06
N GLY A 74 13.81 -13.82 4.10
CA GLY A 74 13.74 -12.53 4.77
C GLY A 74 15.05 -12.14 5.47
N PHE A 75 15.84 -13.10 5.96
CA PHE A 75 17.16 -12.83 6.53
C PHE A 75 18.11 -12.27 5.46
N VAL A 76 18.09 -12.86 4.26
CA VAL A 76 18.90 -12.41 3.12
C VAL A 76 18.59 -10.96 2.76
N SER A 77 17.31 -10.68 2.45
CA SER A 77 16.90 -9.35 1.97
C SER A 77 16.96 -8.25 3.03
N LYS A 78 16.53 -8.53 4.28
CA LYS A 78 16.66 -7.56 5.38
C LYS A 78 18.13 -7.33 5.73
N GLY A 79 18.94 -8.38 5.72
CA GLY A 79 20.39 -8.31 5.95
C GLY A 79 21.09 -7.38 4.97
N MET A 80 20.72 -7.40 3.68
CA MET A 80 21.27 -6.47 2.69
C MET A 80 20.98 -5.00 3.03
N VAL A 81 19.74 -4.69 3.42
CA VAL A 81 19.33 -3.30 3.75
C VAL A 81 19.96 -2.84 5.06
N ILE A 82 19.94 -3.67 6.10
CA ILE A 82 20.58 -3.40 7.39
C ILE A 82 22.10 -3.25 7.22
N GLY A 83 22.72 -4.15 6.47
CA GLY A 83 24.15 -4.10 6.15
C GLY A 83 24.52 -2.85 5.35
N ALA A 84 23.68 -2.41 4.42
CA ALA A 84 23.91 -1.16 3.70
C ALA A 84 23.77 0.08 4.61
N ALA A 85 22.82 0.09 5.54
CA ALA A 85 22.71 1.15 6.55
C ALA A 85 23.95 1.20 7.45
N HIS A 86 24.43 0.03 7.90
CA HIS A 86 25.63 -0.08 8.71
C HIS A 86 26.90 0.39 7.96
N LYS A 87 27.09 -0.05 6.71
CA LYS A 87 28.21 0.39 5.85
C LYS A 87 28.22 1.90 5.56
N LYS A 88 27.07 2.57 5.63
CA LYS A 88 26.93 4.01 5.44
C LYS A 88 26.93 4.81 6.74
N HIS A 89 27.22 4.16 7.88
CA HIS A 89 27.23 4.78 9.22
C HIS A 89 25.90 5.48 9.57
N LEU A 90 24.78 4.92 9.11
CA LEU A 90 23.44 5.41 9.42
C LEU A 90 22.91 4.75 10.69
N ASP A 91 23.55 5.00 11.83
CA ASP A 91 23.34 4.24 13.07
C ASP A 91 21.90 4.31 13.60
N ALA A 92 21.27 5.48 13.54
CA ALA A 92 19.88 5.65 13.94
C ALA A 92 18.93 4.80 13.09
N LEU A 93 19.15 4.76 11.78
CA LEU A 93 18.36 3.93 10.85
C LEU A 93 18.63 2.44 11.08
N TRP A 94 19.89 2.08 11.30
CA TRP A 94 20.30 0.70 11.61
C TRP A 94 19.59 0.18 12.87
N TRP A 95 19.63 0.94 13.97
CA TRP A 95 18.90 0.58 15.20
C TRP A 95 17.39 0.50 14.99
N LEU A 96 16.79 1.42 14.24
CA LEU A 96 15.37 1.39 13.93
C LEU A 96 14.97 0.12 13.15
N LEU A 97 15.79 -0.29 12.18
CA LEU A 97 15.58 -1.51 11.41
C LEU A 97 15.69 -2.77 12.29
N LEU A 98 16.65 -2.80 13.22
CA LEU A 98 16.78 -3.90 14.18
C LEU A 98 15.59 -4.01 15.12
N ILE A 99 15.16 -2.89 15.71
CA ILE A 99 13.98 -2.83 16.60
C ILE A 99 12.73 -3.28 15.82
N GLY A 100 12.55 -2.81 14.58
CA GLY A 100 11.49 -3.27 13.70
C GLY A 100 11.53 -4.77 13.42
N GLY A 101 12.74 -5.34 13.27
CA GLY A 101 12.98 -6.78 13.17
C GLY A 101 12.48 -7.55 14.39
N VAL A 102 12.88 -7.12 15.59
CA VAL A 102 12.43 -7.73 16.86
C VAL A 102 10.91 -7.62 17.03
N GLY A 103 10.32 -6.46 16.73
CA GLY A 103 8.87 -6.26 16.79
C GLY A 103 8.11 -7.17 15.83
N THR A 104 8.65 -7.40 14.63
CA THR A 104 8.11 -8.37 13.66
C THR A 104 8.17 -9.78 14.24
N PHE A 105 9.32 -10.20 14.75
CA PHE A 105 9.50 -11.53 15.34
C PHE A 105 8.53 -11.78 16.51
N LEU A 106 8.39 -10.81 17.42
CA LEU A 106 7.47 -10.86 18.55
C LEU A 106 6.01 -11.04 18.11
N SER A 107 5.60 -10.31 17.07
CA SER A 107 4.22 -10.34 16.55
C SER A 107 3.86 -11.69 15.96
N PHE A 108 4.76 -12.29 15.17
CA PHE A 108 4.50 -13.58 14.53
C PHE A 108 4.66 -14.77 15.47
N ILE A 109 5.55 -14.69 16.47
CA ILE A 109 5.57 -15.67 17.55
C ILE A 109 4.25 -15.64 18.33
N LYS A 110 3.75 -14.45 18.67
CA LYS A 110 2.47 -14.32 19.37
C LYS A 110 1.36 -14.99 18.57
N LEU A 111 1.22 -14.64 17.29
CA LEU A 111 0.19 -15.21 16.43
C LEU A 111 0.33 -16.74 16.31
N GLY A 112 1.53 -17.24 16.03
CA GLY A 112 1.79 -18.67 15.90
C GLY A 112 1.52 -19.46 17.18
N TYR A 113 1.95 -18.92 18.33
CA TYR A 113 1.74 -19.54 19.63
C TYR A 113 0.25 -19.68 19.96
N TYR A 114 -0.53 -18.60 19.83
CA TYR A 114 -1.95 -18.63 20.17
C TYR A 114 -2.80 -19.40 19.16
N ALA A 115 -2.49 -19.34 17.86
CA ALA A 115 -3.27 -20.06 16.85
C ALA A 115 -3.02 -21.58 16.85
N PHE A 116 -1.76 -22.01 17.02
CA PHE A 116 -1.38 -23.41 16.76
C PHE A 116 -0.99 -24.20 18.00
N PHE A 117 -0.39 -23.57 19.01
CA PHE A 117 0.26 -24.29 20.13
C PHE A 117 -0.40 -24.09 21.50
N HIS A 118 -1.21 -23.05 21.66
CA HIS A 118 -1.87 -22.71 22.92
C HIS A 118 -3.38 -22.70 22.78
N GLY A 119 -4.08 -22.96 23.89
CA GLY A 119 -5.53 -23.09 23.91
C GLY A 119 -6.04 -24.38 23.28
N SER A 120 -7.35 -24.47 23.15
CA SER A 120 -8.06 -25.50 22.41
C SER A 120 -9.07 -24.82 21.49
N TYR A 121 -9.38 -25.49 20.40
CA TYR A 121 -10.52 -25.16 19.57
C TYR A 121 -11.60 -26.20 19.87
N ASP A 122 -12.80 -25.75 20.24
CA ASP A 122 -13.88 -26.63 20.72
C ASP A 122 -14.60 -27.36 19.55
N GLY A 123 -14.32 -26.97 18.30
CA GLY A 123 -14.88 -27.60 17.10
C GLY A 123 -13.98 -28.65 16.45
N THR A 124 -14.53 -29.35 15.45
CA THR A 124 -13.74 -30.23 14.57
C THR A 124 -13.26 -29.45 13.35
N VAL A 125 -11.98 -29.55 13.02
CA VAL A 125 -11.38 -28.79 11.92
C VAL A 125 -10.96 -29.73 10.81
N ALA A 126 -11.57 -29.57 9.64
CA ALA A 126 -11.12 -30.30 8.46
C ALA A 126 -9.75 -29.78 7.98
N ARG A 127 -8.89 -30.71 7.54
CA ARG A 127 -7.59 -30.37 6.94
C ARG A 127 -7.76 -29.54 5.67
N ALA A 128 -6.71 -28.79 5.32
CA ALA A 128 -6.63 -28.08 4.04
C ALA A 128 -6.81 -29.06 2.86
N THR A 129 -7.46 -28.64 1.77
CA THR A 129 -7.58 -29.49 0.57
C THR A 129 -6.20 -29.72 -0.03
N ARG A 130 -6.06 -30.77 -0.86
CA ARG A 130 -4.79 -31.06 -1.55
C ARG A 130 -4.27 -29.85 -2.35
N GLY A 131 -5.14 -29.15 -3.08
CA GLY A 131 -4.77 -27.95 -3.81
C GLY A 131 -4.24 -26.82 -2.91
N GLN A 132 -4.91 -26.58 -1.77
CA GLN A 132 -4.44 -25.60 -0.78
C GLN A 132 -3.07 -25.99 -0.19
N GLN A 133 -2.87 -27.28 0.12
CA GLN A 133 -1.59 -27.78 0.64
C GLN A 133 -0.48 -27.63 -0.40
N VAL A 134 -0.71 -28.00 -1.66
CA VAL A 134 0.28 -27.86 -2.74
C VAL A 134 0.67 -26.39 -2.94
N ALA A 135 -0.29 -25.48 -2.92
CA ALA A 135 0.00 -24.04 -3.02
C ALA A 135 0.88 -23.56 -1.85
N MET A 136 0.49 -23.88 -0.61
CA MET A 136 1.25 -23.49 0.58
C MET A 136 2.66 -24.08 0.59
N VAL A 137 2.80 -25.38 0.30
CA VAL A 137 4.09 -26.07 0.30
C VAL A 137 5.01 -25.52 -0.80
N THR A 138 4.47 -25.22 -1.98
CA THR A 138 5.24 -24.62 -3.08
C THR A 138 5.82 -23.27 -2.67
N VAL A 139 5.00 -22.37 -2.12
CA VAL A 139 5.50 -21.04 -1.69
C VAL A 139 6.44 -21.17 -0.50
N ALA A 140 6.19 -22.09 0.43
CA ALA A 140 7.09 -22.39 1.54
C ALA A 140 8.47 -22.88 1.06
N ALA A 141 8.49 -23.75 0.05
CA ALA A 141 9.72 -24.22 -0.57
C ALA A 141 10.50 -23.09 -1.23
N LEU A 142 9.82 -22.14 -1.89
CA LEU A 142 10.47 -20.94 -2.44
C LEU A 142 11.08 -20.05 -1.34
N CYS A 143 10.37 -19.84 -0.22
CA CYS A 143 10.90 -19.08 0.91
C CYS A 143 12.18 -19.72 1.49
N LEU A 144 12.24 -21.05 1.54
CA LEU A 144 13.43 -21.80 1.96
C LEU A 144 14.54 -21.75 0.90
N LEU A 145 14.20 -21.95 -0.38
CA LEU A 145 15.16 -21.93 -1.49
C LEU A 145 15.93 -20.61 -1.54
N TYR A 146 15.23 -19.48 -1.53
CA TYR A 146 15.85 -18.15 -1.55
C TYR A 146 16.52 -17.77 -0.23
N GLY A 147 16.25 -18.50 0.86
CA GLY A 147 16.93 -18.37 2.14
C GLY A 147 18.25 -19.14 2.20
N LEU A 148 18.21 -20.42 1.83
CA LEU A 148 19.35 -21.35 1.89
C LEU A 148 20.34 -21.14 0.74
N VAL A 149 19.85 -20.65 -0.42
CA VAL A 149 20.66 -20.37 -1.60
C VAL A 149 20.52 -18.89 -1.98
N PRO A 150 21.16 -17.95 -1.25
CA PRO A 150 21.09 -16.52 -1.55
C PRO A 150 21.50 -16.15 -2.97
N GLY A 151 22.41 -16.93 -3.59
CA GLY A 151 22.81 -16.75 -4.97
C GLY A 151 21.65 -16.85 -5.97
N ALA A 152 20.66 -17.70 -5.70
CA ALA A 152 19.45 -17.80 -6.53
C ALA A 152 18.59 -16.53 -6.44
N LEU A 153 18.58 -15.88 -5.27
CA LEU A 153 17.94 -14.58 -5.11
C LEU A 153 18.76 -13.49 -5.81
N PHE A 154 20.07 -13.44 -5.59
CA PHE A 154 20.94 -12.41 -6.18
C PHE A 154 20.92 -12.41 -7.71
N ALA A 155 20.80 -13.58 -8.34
CA ALA A 155 20.71 -13.72 -9.79
C ALA A 155 19.50 -13.00 -10.42
N ILE A 156 18.43 -12.78 -9.64
CA ILE A 156 17.20 -12.11 -10.12
C ILE A 156 17.13 -10.64 -9.69
N LEU A 157 18.11 -10.13 -8.93
CA LEU A 157 18.12 -8.75 -8.45
C LEU A 157 18.74 -7.79 -9.47
N PRO A 158 18.31 -6.52 -9.49
CA PRO A 158 18.99 -5.50 -10.28
C PRO A 158 20.44 -5.31 -9.80
N ALA A 159 21.34 -5.06 -10.74
CA ALA A 159 22.78 -4.88 -10.48
C ALA A 159 23.46 -6.09 -9.80
N ALA A 160 23.00 -7.32 -10.10
CA ALA A 160 23.54 -8.56 -9.52
C ALA A 160 25.07 -8.68 -9.57
N ALA A 161 25.71 -8.17 -10.63
CA ALA A 161 27.17 -8.20 -10.80
C ALA A 161 27.93 -7.29 -9.82
N GLU A 162 27.26 -6.31 -9.19
CA GLU A 162 27.84 -5.34 -8.26
C GLU A 162 27.58 -5.70 -6.79
N ILE A 163 26.85 -6.81 -6.53
CA ILE A 163 26.47 -7.23 -5.18
C ILE A 163 27.62 -8.03 -4.55
N GLU A 164 28.54 -7.34 -3.87
CA GLU A 164 29.48 -7.99 -2.94
C GLU A 164 28.88 -8.02 -1.52
N TYR A 165 28.11 -9.08 -1.25
CA TYR A 165 27.49 -9.30 0.06
C TYR A 165 27.50 -10.77 0.48
N ALA A 166 28.24 -11.09 1.54
CA ALA A 166 28.21 -12.39 2.18
C ALA A 166 27.07 -12.43 3.20
N THR A 167 26.00 -13.16 2.88
CA THR A 167 24.83 -13.27 3.77
C THR A 167 25.12 -14.08 5.03
N PHE A 168 25.83 -15.19 4.89
CA PHE A 168 26.10 -16.11 6.01
C PHE A 168 27.49 -15.88 6.60
N THR A 169 27.72 -14.67 7.14
CA THR A 169 28.88 -14.42 7.99
C THR A 169 28.58 -14.80 9.43
N VAL A 170 29.60 -15.19 10.19
CA VAL A 170 29.45 -15.56 11.61
C VAL A 170 28.80 -14.43 12.41
N GLY A 171 29.24 -13.19 12.18
CA GLY A 171 28.67 -12.00 12.84
C GLY A 171 27.18 -11.82 12.51
N HIS A 172 26.80 -11.85 11.24
CA HIS A 172 25.42 -11.61 10.84
C HIS A 172 24.47 -12.73 11.29
N VAL A 173 24.92 -13.99 11.27
CA VAL A 173 24.15 -15.11 11.80
C VAL A 173 24.00 -15.01 13.31
N ALA A 174 25.06 -14.65 14.03
CA ALA A 174 25.02 -14.43 15.47
C ALA A 174 24.05 -13.29 15.86
N GLU A 175 24.08 -12.17 15.14
CA GLU A 175 23.11 -11.09 15.29
C GLU A 175 21.68 -11.58 15.07
N GLY A 176 21.42 -12.32 13.98
CA GLY A 176 20.10 -12.87 13.69
C GLY A 176 19.59 -13.81 14.80
N LEU A 177 20.45 -14.69 15.30
CA LEU A 177 20.14 -15.58 16.42
C LEU A 177 19.92 -14.81 17.73
N ALA A 178 20.72 -13.79 18.00
CA ALA A 178 20.56 -12.93 19.17
C ALA A 178 19.23 -12.17 19.14
N LEU A 179 18.83 -11.62 17.99
CA LEU A 179 17.54 -10.96 17.81
C LEU A 179 16.37 -11.94 17.98
N ALA A 180 16.50 -13.16 17.46
CA ALA A 180 15.50 -14.21 17.65
C ALA A 180 15.38 -14.60 19.13
N ALA A 181 16.50 -14.77 19.83
CA ALA A 181 16.51 -15.04 21.26
C ALA A 181 15.89 -13.88 22.05
N ALA A 182 16.25 -12.64 21.75
CA ALA A 182 15.68 -11.45 22.37
C ALA A 182 14.17 -11.35 22.15
N GLY A 183 13.69 -11.62 20.93
CA GLY A 183 12.26 -11.66 20.63
C GLY A 183 11.51 -12.78 21.36
N LEU A 184 12.13 -13.96 21.51
CA LEU A 184 11.54 -15.09 22.24
C LEU A 184 11.49 -14.81 23.76
N ILE A 185 12.56 -14.27 24.32
CA ILE A 185 12.62 -13.83 25.73
C ILE A 185 11.59 -12.72 25.94
N GLY A 186 11.56 -11.72 25.06
CA GLY A 186 10.56 -10.65 25.07
C GLY A 186 9.15 -11.21 25.08
N PHE A 187 8.83 -12.16 24.21
CA PHE A 187 7.52 -12.83 24.21
C PHE A 187 7.23 -13.54 25.54
N ALA A 188 8.17 -14.34 26.04
CA ALA A 188 8.01 -15.12 27.25
C ALA A 188 7.78 -14.22 28.49
N VAL A 189 8.47 -13.09 28.55
CA VAL A 189 8.33 -12.08 29.61
C VAL A 189 7.04 -11.29 29.46
N LEU A 190 6.71 -10.80 28.26
CA LEU A 190 5.57 -9.92 28.03
C LEU A 190 4.23 -10.66 28.00
N LYS A 191 4.16 -11.96 27.68
CA LYS A 191 2.86 -12.66 27.50
C LYS A 191 1.96 -12.62 28.74
N ARG A 192 2.53 -12.74 29.94
CA ARG A 192 1.80 -12.73 31.23
C ARG A 192 1.30 -11.35 31.66
N PRO A 193 2.11 -10.27 31.62
CA PRO A 193 1.60 -8.94 31.92
C PRO A 193 0.61 -8.46 30.86
N LEU A 194 0.85 -8.75 29.57
CA LEU A 194 -0.04 -8.32 28.48
C LEU A 194 -1.43 -8.96 28.56
N SER A 195 -1.54 -10.20 29.07
CA SER A 195 -2.85 -10.84 29.29
C SER A 195 -3.66 -10.19 30.42
N ARG A 196 -3.01 -9.43 31.33
CA ARG A 196 -3.70 -8.66 32.38
C ARG A 196 -4.17 -7.30 31.90
N VAL A 197 -3.54 -6.76 30.85
CA VAL A 197 -3.96 -5.52 30.18
C VAL A 197 -5.12 -5.86 29.22
N GLY A 198 -6.25 -6.30 29.77
CA GLY A 198 -7.40 -6.81 29.01
C GLY A 198 -8.29 -5.75 28.36
N ARG A 199 -7.97 -4.45 28.52
CA ARG A 199 -8.80 -3.32 28.03
C ARG A 199 -7.93 -2.22 27.43
N VAL A 200 -7.12 -2.56 26.42
CA VAL A 200 -6.61 -1.53 25.53
C VAL A 200 -7.79 -1.05 24.68
N PRO A 201 -8.04 0.27 24.54
CA PRO A 201 -9.07 0.77 23.65
C PRO A 201 -8.86 0.16 22.26
N ASP A 202 -9.92 -0.45 21.74
CA ASP A 202 -9.84 -1.07 20.42
C ASP A 202 -9.57 0.03 19.40
N VAL A 203 -8.46 -0.08 18.66
CA VAL A 203 -8.13 0.89 17.61
C VAL A 203 -9.25 0.91 16.57
N ASP A 204 -9.96 -0.21 16.40
CA ASP A 204 -11.11 -0.36 15.52
C ASP A 204 -12.26 0.58 15.91
N ALA A 205 -12.38 0.95 17.19
CA ALA A 205 -13.38 1.92 17.65
C ALA A 205 -13.12 3.34 17.11
N LEU A 206 -11.86 3.67 16.79
CA LEU A 206 -11.49 4.92 16.13
C LEU A 206 -11.40 4.75 14.60
N TYR A 207 -10.79 3.65 14.16
CA TYR A 207 -10.50 3.36 12.76
C TYR A 207 -11.78 3.14 11.94
N ASN A 208 -12.74 2.34 12.42
CA ASN A 208 -13.95 2.03 11.64
C ASN A 208 -14.81 3.28 11.35
N PRO A 209 -15.12 4.14 12.34
CA PRO A 209 -15.80 5.40 12.05
C PRO A 209 -14.96 6.33 11.17
N ALA A 210 -13.66 6.49 11.46
CA ALA A 210 -12.79 7.37 10.70
C ALA A 210 -12.69 6.95 9.22
N ALA A 211 -12.58 5.64 8.95
CA ALA A 211 -12.57 5.11 7.60
C ALA A 211 -13.92 5.36 6.91
N PHE A 212 -15.04 5.01 7.54
CA PHE A 212 -16.36 5.20 6.95
C PHE A 212 -16.67 6.67 6.63
N TYR A 213 -16.53 7.56 7.62
CA TYR A 213 -16.80 8.99 7.43
C TYR A 213 -15.75 9.65 6.54
N GLY A 214 -14.48 9.24 6.64
CA GLY A 214 -13.39 9.73 5.81
C GLY A 214 -13.58 9.39 4.34
N THR A 215 -13.86 8.12 4.01
CA THR A 215 -14.14 7.70 2.63
C THR A 215 -15.39 8.39 2.10
N ARG A 216 -16.46 8.51 2.90
CA ARG A 216 -17.68 9.23 2.50
C ARG A 216 -17.40 10.72 2.22
N ALA A 217 -16.64 11.39 3.09
CA ALA A 217 -16.27 12.78 2.91
C ALA A 217 -15.40 12.98 1.67
N LEU A 218 -14.46 12.06 1.42
CA LEU A 218 -13.60 12.08 0.24
C LEU A 218 -14.42 11.90 -1.05
N VAL A 219 -15.30 10.89 -1.10
CA VAL A 219 -16.20 10.68 -2.25
C VAL A 219 -17.06 11.91 -2.50
N ARG A 220 -17.72 12.43 -1.45
CA ARG A 220 -18.55 13.63 -1.59
C ARG A 220 -17.73 14.84 -2.03
N GLY A 221 -16.55 15.04 -1.47
CA GLY A 221 -15.64 16.11 -1.86
C GLY A 221 -15.30 16.04 -3.34
N VAL A 222 -14.84 14.88 -3.82
CA VAL A 222 -14.50 14.68 -5.24
C VAL A 222 -15.72 14.92 -6.14
N THR A 223 -16.89 14.37 -5.80
CA THR A 223 -18.11 14.54 -6.61
C THR A 223 -18.59 15.99 -6.64
N GLU A 224 -18.61 16.68 -5.49
CA GLU A 224 -19.03 18.08 -5.40
C GLU A 224 -18.05 19.01 -6.10
N THR A 225 -16.74 18.75 -6.02
CA THR A 225 -15.73 19.51 -6.78
C THR A 225 -15.92 19.30 -8.28
N TYR A 226 -16.14 18.07 -8.73
CA TYR A 226 -16.42 17.80 -10.15
C TYR A 226 -17.69 18.52 -10.61
N ALA A 227 -18.77 18.45 -9.83
CA ALA A 227 -20.02 19.14 -10.12
C ALA A 227 -19.89 20.68 -10.04
N ALA A 228 -18.97 21.22 -9.24
CA ALA A 228 -18.69 22.65 -9.19
C ALA A 228 -17.95 23.10 -10.46
N VAL A 229 -16.95 22.34 -10.90
CA VAL A 229 -16.23 22.58 -12.16
C VAL A 229 -17.18 22.47 -13.35
N ASP A 230 -17.98 21.41 -13.42
CA ASP A 230 -18.96 21.20 -14.48
C ASP A 230 -19.94 22.38 -14.58
N ARG A 231 -20.52 22.82 -13.45
CA ARG A 231 -21.39 24.01 -13.41
C ARG A 231 -20.67 25.29 -13.84
N ALA A 232 -19.40 25.46 -13.50
CA ALA A 232 -18.61 26.62 -13.91
C ALA A 232 -18.37 26.62 -15.43
N VAL A 233 -17.99 25.47 -15.99
CA VAL A 233 -17.78 25.27 -17.43
C VAL A 233 -19.06 25.51 -18.22
N VAL A 234 -20.18 24.92 -17.80
CA VAL A 234 -21.48 25.10 -18.48
C VAL A 234 -21.91 26.56 -18.45
N ARG A 235 -21.82 27.25 -17.30
CA ARG A 235 -22.12 28.69 -17.24
C ARG A 235 -21.20 29.52 -18.13
N GLY A 236 -19.91 29.18 -18.20
CA GLY A 236 -18.96 29.84 -19.09
C GLY A 236 -19.33 29.64 -20.56
N ALA A 237 -19.70 28.42 -20.95
CA ALA A 237 -20.13 28.08 -22.29
C ALA A 237 -21.44 28.79 -22.67
N ASP A 238 -22.45 28.78 -21.78
CA ASP A 238 -23.71 29.49 -21.99
C ASP A 238 -23.50 31.01 -22.12
N GLY A 239 -22.63 31.58 -21.27
CA GLY A 239 -22.23 32.99 -21.36
C GLY A 239 -21.55 33.32 -22.69
N ALA A 240 -20.65 32.45 -23.15
CA ALA A 240 -19.96 32.59 -24.43
C ALA A 240 -20.93 32.49 -25.63
N VAL A 241 -21.84 31.52 -25.62
CA VAL A 241 -22.88 31.36 -26.65
C VAL A 241 -23.82 32.56 -26.66
N TRP A 242 -24.24 33.03 -25.48
CA TRP A 242 -25.09 34.21 -25.37
C TRP A 242 -24.38 35.46 -25.91
N ALA A 243 -23.11 35.66 -25.57
CA ALA A 243 -22.31 36.78 -26.06
C ALA A 243 -22.13 36.74 -27.58
N ALA A 244 -21.87 35.55 -28.14
CA ALA A 244 -21.77 35.34 -29.58
C ALA A 244 -23.10 35.59 -30.32
N ARG A 245 -24.24 35.26 -29.69
CA ARG A 245 -25.57 35.50 -30.26
C ARG A 245 -26.06 36.95 -30.11
N ASN A 246 -25.54 37.70 -29.14
CA ASN A 246 -25.98 39.07 -28.82
C ASN A 246 -24.78 40.06 -28.73
N PRO A 247 -24.00 40.22 -29.81
CA PRO A 247 -22.75 40.98 -29.77
C PRO A 247 -22.95 42.47 -29.46
N THR A 248 -24.06 43.08 -29.90
CA THR A 248 -24.38 44.49 -29.63
C THR A 248 -24.63 44.74 -28.15
N ALA A 249 -25.43 43.90 -27.49
CA ALA A 249 -25.69 43.98 -26.06
C ALA A 249 -24.42 43.82 -25.21
N VAL A 250 -23.48 42.97 -25.64
CA VAL A 250 -22.17 42.81 -24.98
C VAL A 250 -21.31 44.06 -25.14
N LEU A 251 -21.26 44.63 -26.34
CA LEU A 251 -20.48 45.84 -26.63
C LEU A 251 -21.02 47.07 -25.87
N GLU A 252 -22.36 47.19 -25.76
CA GLU A 252 -23.01 48.22 -24.95
C GLU A 252 -22.71 48.05 -23.45
N GLN A 253 -22.79 46.83 -22.90
CA GLN A 253 -22.41 46.55 -21.51
C GLN A 253 -20.93 46.80 -21.23
N ALA A 254 -20.06 46.64 -22.24
CA ALA A 254 -18.64 46.95 -22.17
C ALA A 254 -18.33 48.45 -22.37
N GLY A 255 -19.35 49.29 -22.59
CA GLY A 255 -19.19 50.74 -22.78
C GLY A 255 -18.55 51.14 -24.11
N VAL A 256 -18.56 50.23 -25.10
CA VAL A 256 -18.04 50.48 -26.44
C VAL A 256 -19.14 51.09 -27.30
N ALA A 257 -18.92 52.31 -27.79
CA ALA A 257 -19.87 52.98 -28.68
C ALA A 257 -20.05 52.18 -29.97
N THR A 258 -21.23 51.59 -30.16
CA THR A 258 -21.60 50.89 -31.39
C THR A 258 -21.88 51.93 -32.49
N PRO A 259 -21.23 51.84 -33.67
CA PRO A 259 -21.56 52.71 -34.80
C PRO A 259 -23.03 52.51 -35.19
N ASP A 260 -23.77 53.61 -35.42
CA ASP A 260 -25.15 53.60 -35.94
C ASP A 260 -25.21 52.81 -37.25
N ALA A 261 -25.46 51.50 -37.16
CA ALA A 261 -25.79 50.68 -38.31
C ALA A 261 -27.23 51.05 -38.72
N GLU A 262 -27.36 51.69 -39.87
CA GLU A 262 -28.64 52.10 -40.47
C GLU A 262 -29.70 51.00 -40.32
N ARG A 263 -30.85 51.38 -39.74
CA ARG A 263 -32.06 50.56 -39.61
C ARG A 263 -32.51 50.07 -40.99
N ARG A 264 -32.07 48.88 -41.41
CA ARG A 264 -32.69 48.12 -42.50
C ARG A 264 -33.36 46.87 -41.92
N PRO A 265 -34.65 46.63 -42.21
CA PRO A 265 -35.33 45.45 -41.70
C PRO A 265 -34.85 44.22 -42.49
N LEU A 266 -34.25 43.25 -41.81
CA LEU A 266 -33.89 41.96 -42.39
C LEU A 266 -34.30 40.81 -41.47
N GLY A 267 -34.64 39.68 -42.09
CA GLY A 267 -35.33 38.54 -41.48
C GLY A 267 -34.47 37.67 -40.55
N PRO A 268 -35.08 36.67 -39.91
CA PRO A 268 -34.42 35.86 -38.89
C PRO A 268 -33.24 35.07 -39.47
N GLY A 269 -32.03 35.30 -38.95
CA GLY A 269 -30.82 34.52 -39.24
C GLY A 269 -29.65 35.26 -39.89
N THR A 270 -29.76 36.57 -40.17
CA THR A 270 -28.63 37.35 -40.72
C THR A 270 -27.81 38.02 -39.61
N LEU A 271 -26.52 37.68 -39.52
CA LEU A 271 -25.56 38.31 -38.60
C LEU A 271 -25.26 39.75 -39.03
N GLU A 272 -25.48 40.73 -38.15
CA GLU A 272 -25.28 42.17 -38.40
C GLU A 272 -23.81 42.64 -38.46
N LEU A 273 -22.82 41.74 -38.54
CA LEU A 273 -21.40 42.09 -38.39
C LEU A 273 -20.52 41.50 -39.50
N GLY A 274 -19.56 42.30 -39.97
CA GLY A 274 -18.50 41.85 -40.88
C GLY A 274 -17.71 40.68 -40.28
N ILE A 275 -17.16 39.82 -41.16
CA ILE A 275 -16.44 38.61 -40.75
C ILE A 275 -15.33 38.92 -39.72
N GLY A 276 -14.63 40.05 -39.89
CA GLY A 276 -13.56 40.47 -38.99
C GLY A 276 -14.02 40.78 -37.56
N THR A 277 -15.15 41.44 -37.37
CA THR A 277 -15.67 41.77 -36.03
C THR A 277 -16.27 40.55 -35.35
N SER A 278 -16.90 39.65 -36.11
CA SER A 278 -17.40 38.37 -35.58
C SER A 278 -16.25 37.46 -35.10
N VAL A 279 -15.15 37.41 -35.86
CA VAL A 279 -13.94 36.67 -35.46
C VAL A 279 -13.27 37.31 -34.24
N LEU A 280 -13.20 38.63 -34.18
CA LEU A 280 -12.64 39.34 -33.02
C LEU A 280 -13.41 39.04 -31.74
N VAL A 281 -14.75 39.12 -31.78
CA VAL A 281 -15.60 38.81 -30.61
C VAL A 281 -15.45 37.34 -30.21
N LEU A 282 -15.45 36.41 -31.17
CA LEU A 282 -15.26 34.99 -30.88
C LEU A 282 -13.89 34.73 -30.24
N VAL A 283 -12.81 35.29 -30.79
CA VAL A 283 -11.46 35.14 -30.25
C VAL A 283 -11.38 35.74 -28.85
N LEU A 284 -11.99 36.89 -28.60
CA LEU A 284 -11.94 37.55 -27.30
C LEU A 284 -12.72 36.76 -26.23
N VAL A 285 -13.90 36.23 -26.59
CA VAL A 285 -14.71 35.36 -25.72
C VAL A 285 -13.98 34.04 -25.42
N VAL A 286 -13.40 33.39 -26.43
CA VAL A 286 -12.64 32.14 -26.23
C VAL A 286 -11.39 32.39 -25.40
N THR A 287 -10.66 33.49 -25.64
CA THR A 287 -9.43 33.81 -24.90
C THR A 287 -9.72 34.14 -23.44
N VAL A 288 -10.78 34.90 -23.17
CA VAL A 288 -11.23 35.20 -21.79
C VAL A 288 -11.74 33.93 -21.10
N GLY A 289 -12.49 33.08 -21.80
CA GLY A 289 -12.96 31.80 -21.26
C GLY A 289 -11.82 30.84 -20.91
N VAL A 290 -10.80 30.75 -21.77
CA VAL A 290 -9.60 29.94 -21.52
C VAL A 290 -8.75 30.53 -20.39
N ALA A 291 -8.57 31.85 -20.33
CA ALA A 291 -7.85 32.50 -19.24
C ALA A 291 -8.55 32.32 -17.89
N ALA A 292 -9.88 32.33 -17.85
CA ALA A 292 -10.66 32.08 -16.64
C ALA A 292 -10.67 30.60 -16.21
N LEU A 293 -10.38 29.66 -17.12
CA LEU A 293 -10.21 28.24 -16.82
C LEU A 293 -8.79 27.87 -16.36
N LEU A 294 -7.80 28.72 -16.67
CA LEU A 294 -6.38 28.52 -16.31
C LEU A 294 -5.94 29.26 -15.04
N LEU A 295 -6.79 30.15 -14.49
CA LEU A 295 -6.64 30.81 -13.19
C LEU A 295 -7.43 30.07 -12.11
#